data_AF-B6QVV7-F1
#
_entry.id   AF-B6QVV7-F1
#
_cell.length_a   1.000
_cell.length_b   1.000
_cell.length_c   1.000
_cell.angle_alpha   90.00
_cell.angle_beta   90.00
_cell.angle_gamma   90.00
#
_symmetry.space_group_name_H-M   'P 1'
#
loop_
_entity.id
_entity.type
_entity.pdbx_description
1 polymer ?
#
loop_
_entity_poly.entity_id
_entity_poly.type
_entity_poly.pdbx_seq_one_letter_code
_entity_poly.pdbx_strand_id
1 'polypeptide(L)'
;MPFIELPVDVILSVTAFLSYVEIASLIRVSQSLAHLLLPYLYNPILKSARTPHNPYYGLPWPSWTDYIGRWRSLAILNYFYETPVQNLQYIGMHRASLIHLAARENNFELVEVLVQKGFDLNNRDYFGRSPLHYALDYNQEDMAHFLLDAGADVMQAKGYSLLIAAENCSLDIVERIIEQMETVESPFRLLQFTGFSMDSTVQTIKNLALNAATIRESGAIANLLLGYGADPNWQMKSDLAIEIFRRCTLGMKL
;
A
#
# COMPACT_ATOMS: atom_id res chain seq x y z
N MET A 1 35.43 9.65 -20.01
CA MET A 1 34.55 10.76 -20.44
C MET A 1 33.23 10.60 -19.73
N PRO A 2 32.72 11.61 -19.03
CA PRO A 2 31.42 11.47 -18.39
C PRO A 2 30.37 11.48 -19.50
N PHE A 3 29.47 10.49 -19.52
CA PHE A 3 28.29 10.46 -20.39
C PHE A 3 27.29 11.61 -20.11
N ILE A 4 27.68 12.61 -19.30
CA ILE A 4 26.86 13.68 -18.73
C ILE A 4 26.45 14.73 -19.79
N GLU A 5 27.11 14.76 -20.95
CA GLU A 5 26.85 15.76 -21.99
C GLU A 5 26.50 15.13 -23.37
N LEU A 6 25.67 14.10 -23.39
CA LEU A 6 25.05 13.71 -24.65
C LEU A 6 23.95 14.72 -25.01
N PRO A 7 23.90 15.25 -26.25
CA PRO A 7 22.81 16.11 -26.69
C PRO A 7 21.46 15.41 -26.52
N VAL A 8 20.42 16.13 -26.11
CA VAL A 8 19.07 15.60 -25.87
C VAL A 8 18.57 14.76 -27.06
N ASP A 9 18.88 15.19 -28.27
CA ASP A 9 18.50 14.53 -29.53
C ASP A 9 19.17 13.16 -29.70
N VAL A 10 20.40 13.01 -29.22
CA VAL A 10 21.15 11.73 -29.22
C VAL A 10 20.57 10.79 -28.16
N ILE A 11 20.21 11.32 -26.99
CA ILE A 11 19.58 10.53 -25.91
C ILE A 11 18.22 10.00 -26.38
N LEU A 12 17.39 10.87 -26.95
CA LEU A 12 16.09 10.52 -27.52
C LEU A 12 16.23 9.47 -28.61
N SER A 13 17.22 9.63 -29.50
CA SER A 13 17.50 8.67 -30.56
C SER A 13 17.91 7.31 -29.99
N VAL A 14 18.81 7.25 -29.00
CA VAL A 14 19.21 6.00 -28.34
C VAL A 14 18.03 5.33 -27.65
N THR A 15 17.20 6.07 -26.92
CA THR A 15 16.00 5.52 -26.26
C THR A 15 14.93 5.03 -27.23
N ALA A 16 14.86 5.59 -28.45
CA ALA A 16 13.89 5.20 -29.45
C ALA A 16 14.18 3.82 -30.08
N PHE A 17 15.43 3.35 -30.02
CA PHE A 17 15.84 2.06 -30.58
C PHE A 17 15.95 0.93 -29.55
N LEU A 18 15.96 1.27 -28.26
CA LEU A 18 16.12 0.29 -27.19
C LEU A 18 14.75 -0.15 -26.67
N SER A 19 14.52 -1.45 -26.65
CA SER A 19 13.41 -2.04 -25.92
C SER A 19 13.53 -1.77 -24.42
N TYR A 20 12.41 -1.87 -23.69
CA TYR A 20 12.39 -1.73 -22.24
C TYR A 20 13.42 -2.65 -21.54
N VAL A 21 13.62 -3.87 -22.06
CA VAL A 21 14.59 -4.84 -21.52
C VAL A 21 16.02 -4.38 -21.76
N GLU A 22 16.31 -3.80 -22.92
CA GLU A 22 17.64 -3.27 -23.25
C GLU A 22 17.95 -1.99 -22.46
N ILE A 23 16.97 -1.09 -22.29
CA ILE A 23 17.11 0.09 -21.41
C ILE A 23 17.36 -0.37 -19.97
N ALA A 24 16.57 -1.32 -19.45
CA ALA A 24 16.74 -1.86 -18.12
C ALA A 24 18.08 -2.60 -17.94
N SER A 25 18.59 -3.24 -18.98
CA SER A 25 19.91 -3.88 -18.97
C SER A 25 21.03 -2.85 -18.98
N LEU A 26 20.93 -1.80 -19.80
CA LEU A 26 21.90 -0.71 -19.88
C LEU A 26 21.98 0.11 -18.59
N ILE A 27 20.85 0.35 -17.93
CA ILE A 27 20.79 0.99 -16.61
C ILE A 27 21.60 0.20 -15.57
N ARG A 28 21.66 -1.14 -15.68
CA ARG A 28 22.45 -1.98 -14.75
C ARG A 28 23.95 -1.90 -14.99
N VAL A 29 24.39 -1.53 -16.20
CA VAL A 29 25.79 -1.54 -16.59
C VAL A 29 26.51 -0.23 -16.24
N SER A 30 25.82 0.91 -16.23
CA SER A 30 26.45 2.22 -16.00
C SER A 30 25.54 3.18 -15.25
N GLN A 31 26.05 3.71 -14.13
CA GLN A 31 25.35 4.73 -13.33
C GLN A 31 25.14 6.04 -14.09
N SER A 32 26.08 6.44 -14.95
CA SER A 32 25.94 7.64 -15.77
C SER A 32 24.87 7.48 -16.85
N LEU A 33 24.80 6.30 -17.50
CA LEU A 33 23.72 6.00 -18.45
C LEU A 33 22.38 5.83 -17.73
N ALA A 34 22.37 5.32 -16.49
CA ALA A 34 21.17 5.25 -15.69
C ALA A 34 20.56 6.64 -15.48
N HIS A 35 21.33 7.60 -14.94
CA HIS A 35 20.84 8.98 -14.76
C HIS A 35 20.26 9.59 -16.04
N LEU A 36 20.85 9.26 -17.20
CA LEU A 36 20.43 9.77 -18.50
C LEU A 36 19.12 9.15 -19.01
N LEU A 37 18.95 7.84 -18.82
CA LEU A 37 17.87 7.06 -19.44
C LEU A 37 16.65 6.85 -18.51
N LEU A 38 16.85 6.93 -17.19
CA LEU A 38 15.78 6.79 -16.18
C LEU A 38 14.57 7.71 -16.41
N PRO A 39 14.74 9.01 -16.76
CA PRO A 39 13.60 9.89 -17.05
C PRO A 39 12.73 9.40 -18.22
N TYR A 40 13.35 8.81 -19.24
CA TYR A 40 12.63 8.31 -20.42
C TYR A 40 11.93 6.98 -20.15
N LEU A 41 12.47 6.19 -19.23
CA LEU A 41 11.83 4.96 -18.75
C LEU A 41 10.61 5.27 -17.88
N TYR A 42 10.75 6.17 -16.91
CA TYR A 42 9.77 6.33 -15.82
C TYR A 42 8.82 7.51 -15.99
N ASN A 43 9.20 8.64 -16.59
CA ASN A 43 8.26 9.77 -16.73
C ASN A 43 6.99 9.43 -17.52
N PRO A 44 7.05 8.67 -18.64
CA PRO A 44 5.83 8.27 -19.33
C PRO A 44 4.92 7.39 -18.47
N ILE A 45 5.52 6.52 -17.64
CA ILE A 45 4.82 5.64 -16.70
C ILE A 45 4.14 6.47 -15.60
N LEU A 46 4.85 7.41 -15.01
CA LEU A 46 4.40 8.21 -13.86
C LEU A 46 3.39 9.31 -14.23
N LYS A 47 3.45 9.86 -15.45
CA LYS A 47 2.54 10.94 -15.91
C LYS A 47 1.21 10.45 -16.50
N SER A 48 1.07 9.15 -16.76
CA SER A 48 -0.16 8.59 -17.32
C SER A 48 -1.26 8.49 -16.26
N ALA A 49 -2.16 9.49 -16.20
CA ALA A 49 -3.34 9.49 -15.32
C ALA A 49 -4.53 8.65 -15.87
N ARG A 50 -4.54 8.37 -17.18
CA ARG A 50 -5.42 7.44 -17.91
C ARG A 50 -4.66 6.93 -19.13
N THR A 51 -4.90 5.67 -19.50
CA THR A 51 -4.25 4.92 -20.60
C THR A 51 -3.88 5.79 -21.81
N PRO A 52 -2.59 6.06 -22.09
CA PRO A 52 -2.19 6.25 -23.47
C PRO A 52 -2.44 4.89 -24.16
N HIS A 53 -3.26 4.87 -25.21
CA HIS A 53 -3.15 3.80 -26.20
C HIS A 53 -1.69 3.80 -26.66
N ASN A 54 -0.93 2.78 -26.29
CA ASN A 54 0.42 2.61 -26.79
C ASN A 54 0.32 2.35 -28.30
N PRO A 55 0.86 3.21 -29.17
CA PRO A 55 0.80 2.99 -30.62
C PRO A 55 1.69 1.84 -31.09
N TYR A 56 2.48 1.19 -30.23
CA TYR A 56 3.50 0.25 -30.70
C TYR A 56 3.38 -1.22 -30.32
N TYR A 57 2.70 -1.67 -29.27
CA TYR A 57 2.54 -3.13 -29.07
C TYR A 57 1.28 -3.50 -28.27
N GLY A 58 0.44 -4.34 -28.88
CA GLY A 58 -0.81 -4.89 -28.34
C GLY A 58 -0.64 -5.91 -27.20
N LEU A 59 0.14 -5.57 -26.17
CA LEU A 59 0.11 -6.29 -24.90
C LEU A 59 -0.90 -5.62 -23.95
N PRO A 60 -1.76 -6.38 -23.24
CA PRO A 60 -2.66 -5.81 -22.24
C PRO A 60 -1.85 -5.25 -21.07
N TRP A 61 -2.10 -3.99 -20.73
CA TRP A 61 -1.39 -3.23 -19.69
C TRP A 61 -1.90 -3.55 -18.27
N PRO A 62 -1.13 -4.37 -17.51
CA PRO A 62 -0.78 -4.08 -16.11
C PRO A 62 0.71 -4.32 -15.72
N SER A 63 1.57 -4.70 -16.66
CA SER A 63 2.85 -5.37 -16.32
C SER A 63 3.84 -4.58 -15.46
N TRP A 64 4.04 -3.27 -15.65
CA TRP A 64 5.08 -2.52 -14.93
C TRP A 64 4.81 -2.38 -13.42
N THR A 65 3.55 -2.38 -12.99
CA THR A 65 3.19 -2.22 -11.57
C THR A 65 3.76 -3.37 -10.73
N ASP A 66 3.84 -4.57 -11.32
CA ASP A 66 4.39 -5.78 -10.71
C ASP A 66 5.94 -5.77 -10.69
N TYR A 67 6.58 -4.78 -11.32
CA TYR A 67 8.04 -4.59 -11.28
C TYR A 67 8.48 -3.50 -10.31
N ILE A 68 7.56 -2.78 -9.66
CA ILE A 68 7.91 -1.73 -8.67
C ILE A 68 8.72 -2.33 -7.52
N GLY A 69 8.44 -3.57 -7.12
CA GLY A 69 9.25 -4.29 -6.12
C GLY A 69 10.72 -4.46 -6.51
N ARG A 70 11.07 -4.33 -7.80
CA ARG A 70 12.46 -4.43 -8.28
C ARG A 70 13.19 -3.09 -8.33
N TRP A 71 12.50 -1.97 -8.07
CA TRP A 71 13.08 -0.61 -8.10
C TRP A 71 13.83 -0.30 -6.80
N ARG A 72 14.86 -1.09 -6.51
CA ARG A 72 15.68 -0.98 -5.28
C ARG A 72 17.13 -0.54 -5.56
N SER A 73 17.50 -0.32 -6.82
CA SER A 73 18.86 0.12 -7.13
C SER A 73 19.06 1.58 -6.73
N LEU A 74 20.23 1.91 -6.19
CA LEU A 74 20.57 3.26 -5.75
C LEU A 74 20.35 4.31 -6.86
N ALA A 75 20.69 3.98 -8.11
CA ALA A 75 20.47 4.87 -9.24
C ALA A 75 18.98 5.18 -9.48
N ILE A 76 18.10 4.17 -9.33
CA ILE A 76 16.65 4.34 -9.47
C ILE A 76 16.11 5.16 -8.29
N LEU A 77 16.51 4.84 -7.07
CA LEU A 77 16.06 5.54 -5.87
C LEU A 77 16.51 7.01 -5.88
N ASN A 78 17.75 7.28 -6.29
CA ASN A 78 18.25 8.64 -6.50
C ASN A 78 17.42 9.41 -7.53
N TYR A 79 17.03 8.76 -8.64
CA TYR A 79 16.13 9.38 -9.60
C TYR A 79 14.80 9.79 -8.95
N PHE A 80 14.15 8.92 -8.17
CA PHE A 80 12.91 9.28 -7.47
C PHE A 80 13.12 10.41 -6.45
N TYR A 81 14.25 10.39 -5.75
CA TYR A 81 14.63 11.41 -4.78
C TYR A 81 14.88 12.78 -5.45
N GLU A 82 15.57 12.81 -6.58
CA GLU A 82 15.88 14.03 -7.34
C GLU A 82 14.65 14.55 -8.13
N THR A 83 13.74 13.66 -8.52
CA THR A 83 12.57 14.02 -9.33
C THR A 83 11.60 14.90 -8.54
N PRO A 84 11.12 16.04 -9.08
CA PRO A 84 10.10 16.86 -8.44
C PRO A 84 8.83 16.06 -8.12
N VAL A 85 8.25 16.30 -6.94
CA VAL A 85 7.05 15.57 -6.45
C VAL A 85 5.89 15.63 -7.44
N GLN A 86 5.74 16.77 -8.14
CA GLN A 86 4.71 16.97 -9.16
C GLN A 86 4.84 16.02 -10.35
N ASN A 87 6.05 15.49 -10.60
CA ASN A 87 6.30 14.50 -11.65
C ASN A 87 6.10 13.06 -11.17
N LEU A 88 5.85 12.84 -9.88
CA LEU A 88 5.56 11.53 -9.28
C LEU A 88 4.05 11.27 -9.11
N GLN A 89 3.19 12.06 -9.79
CA GLN A 89 1.73 12.04 -9.66
C GLN A 89 1.05 10.85 -10.38
N TYR A 90 1.59 9.65 -10.21
CA TYR A 90 0.95 8.45 -10.71
C TYR A 90 -0.41 8.23 -10.01
N ILE A 91 -1.45 8.01 -10.81
CA ILE A 91 -2.81 7.69 -10.35
C ILE A 91 -3.25 6.43 -11.09
N GLY A 92 -3.17 5.29 -10.40
CA GLY A 92 -3.56 3.98 -10.92
C GLY A 92 -5.07 3.77 -10.95
N MET A 93 -5.46 2.52 -11.23
CA MET A 93 -6.86 2.09 -11.06
C MET A 93 -7.32 2.41 -9.64
N HIS A 94 -8.55 2.92 -9.51
CA HIS A 94 -9.09 3.35 -8.22
C HIS A 94 -8.27 4.43 -7.49
N ARG A 95 -7.50 5.26 -8.21
CA ARG A 95 -6.65 6.30 -7.62
C ARG A 95 -5.55 5.80 -6.68
N ALA A 96 -5.12 4.55 -6.84
CA ALA A 96 -3.92 4.05 -6.16
C ALA A 96 -2.70 4.88 -6.58
N SER A 97 -2.05 5.52 -5.62
CA SER A 97 -0.80 6.28 -5.83
C SER A 97 0.44 5.39 -5.71
N LEU A 98 1.61 5.92 -6.05
CA LEU A 98 2.86 5.16 -6.08
C LEU A 98 3.22 4.51 -4.73
N ILE A 99 2.88 5.16 -3.61
CA ILE A 99 3.13 4.63 -2.26
C ILE A 99 2.26 3.41 -1.94
N HIS A 100 1.04 3.30 -2.49
CA HIS A 100 0.21 2.10 -2.36
C HIS A 100 0.85 0.91 -3.06
N LEU A 101 1.37 1.13 -4.27
CA LEU A 101 2.03 0.07 -5.04
C LEU A 101 3.38 -0.31 -4.42
N ALA A 102 4.14 0.64 -3.89
CA ALA A 102 5.38 0.36 -3.18
C ALA A 102 5.12 -0.52 -1.93
N ALA A 103 4.04 -0.24 -1.19
CA ALA A 103 3.62 -1.07 -0.06
C ALA A 103 3.17 -2.48 -0.50
N ARG A 104 2.38 -2.57 -1.59
CA ARG A 104 1.95 -3.83 -2.21
C ARG A 104 3.12 -4.74 -2.58
N GLU A 105 4.20 -4.15 -3.11
CA GLU A 105 5.37 -4.87 -3.64
C GLU A 105 6.52 -4.98 -2.63
N ASN A 106 6.30 -4.62 -1.36
CA ASN A 106 7.31 -4.70 -0.29
C ASN A 106 8.62 -3.96 -0.63
N ASN A 107 8.50 -2.73 -1.17
CA ASN A 107 9.64 -1.88 -1.52
C ASN A 107 9.81 -0.76 -0.48
N PHE A 108 10.50 -1.07 0.61
CA PHE A 108 10.77 -0.14 1.73
C PHE A 108 11.47 1.12 1.27
N GLU A 109 12.52 0.94 0.46
CA GLU A 109 13.38 2.03 0.04
C GLU A 109 12.60 3.04 -0.81
N LEU A 110 11.67 2.56 -1.63
CA LEU A 110 10.78 3.44 -2.38
C LEU A 110 9.74 4.12 -1.47
N VAL A 111 9.16 3.41 -0.49
CA VAL A 111 8.24 4.04 0.48
C VAL A 111 8.95 5.15 1.25
N GLU A 112 10.16 4.91 1.73
CA GLU A 112 10.99 5.91 2.43
C GLU A 112 11.25 7.14 1.56
N VAL A 113 11.71 6.94 0.32
CA VAL A 113 11.93 8.03 -0.63
C VAL A 113 10.64 8.82 -0.86
N LEU A 114 9.50 8.15 -1.05
CA LEU A 114 8.23 8.84 -1.30
C LEU A 114 7.75 9.65 -0.09
N VAL A 115 7.86 9.11 1.12
CA VAL A 115 7.50 9.81 2.36
C VAL A 115 8.41 11.03 2.57
N GLN A 116 9.72 10.90 2.34
CA GLN A 116 10.66 12.04 2.38
C GLN A 116 10.33 13.12 1.35
N LYS A 117 9.75 12.72 0.21
CA LYS A 117 9.24 13.60 -0.84
C LYS A 117 7.86 14.20 -0.52
N GLY A 118 7.31 13.94 0.66
CA GLY A 118 6.05 14.52 1.13
C GLY A 118 4.80 13.75 0.68
N PHE A 119 4.94 12.50 0.22
CA PHE A 119 3.77 11.63 0.09
C PHE A 119 3.23 11.29 1.48
N ASP A 120 1.92 11.35 1.62
CA ASP A 120 1.23 10.97 2.84
C ASP A 120 1.30 9.45 3.05
N LEU A 121 1.82 9.00 4.20
CA LEU A 121 1.87 7.59 4.59
C LEU A 121 0.46 6.98 4.70
N ASN A 122 -0.54 7.83 4.96
CA ASN A 122 -1.96 7.47 5.05
C ASN A 122 -2.76 7.90 3.81
N ASN A 123 -2.08 8.14 2.68
CA ASN A 123 -2.75 8.49 1.42
C ASN A 123 -3.87 7.51 1.12
N ARG A 124 -5.01 8.02 0.62
CA ARG A 124 -6.20 7.21 0.42
C ARG A 124 -6.50 7.05 -1.06
N ASP A 125 -6.70 5.80 -1.48
CA ASP A 125 -7.26 5.48 -2.77
C ASP A 125 -8.76 5.86 -2.84
N TYR A 126 -9.42 5.58 -3.97
CA TYR A 126 -10.84 5.85 -4.19
C TYR A 126 -11.76 5.11 -3.22
N PHE A 127 -11.32 3.97 -2.70
CA PHE A 127 -12.03 3.15 -1.71
C PHE A 127 -11.67 3.52 -0.27
N GLY A 128 -10.79 4.50 -0.08
CA GLY A 128 -10.33 4.90 1.24
C GLY A 128 -9.28 3.96 1.85
N ARG A 129 -8.71 3.03 1.07
CA ARG A 129 -7.60 2.16 1.47
C ARG A 129 -6.31 2.98 1.51
N SER A 130 -5.46 2.66 2.47
CA SER A 130 -4.13 3.26 2.68
C SER A 130 -3.01 2.28 2.28
N PRO A 131 -1.75 2.73 2.21
CA PRO A 131 -0.60 1.83 1.99
C PRO A 131 -0.57 0.63 2.94
N LEU A 132 -0.94 0.80 4.22
CA LEU A 132 -1.04 -0.30 5.18
C LEU A 132 -2.06 -1.36 4.73
N HIS A 133 -3.22 -0.94 4.22
CA HIS A 133 -4.24 -1.87 3.72
C HIS A 133 -3.72 -2.68 2.53
N TYR A 134 -2.90 -2.08 1.64
CA TYR A 134 -2.29 -2.79 0.51
C TYR A 134 -1.24 -3.80 0.99
N ALA A 135 -0.41 -3.44 1.97
CA ALA A 135 0.56 -4.38 2.55
C ALA A 135 -0.15 -5.60 3.16
N LEU A 136 -1.20 -5.39 3.95
CA LEU A 136 -1.98 -6.47 4.59
C LEU A 136 -2.72 -7.36 3.57
N ASP A 137 -3.34 -6.76 2.55
CA ASP A 137 -4.13 -7.50 1.54
C ASP A 137 -3.25 -8.41 0.67
N TYR A 138 -1.99 -8.01 0.46
CA TYR A 138 -0.99 -8.77 -0.29
C TYR A 138 -0.04 -9.55 0.60
N ASN A 139 -0.35 -9.65 1.90
CA ASN A 139 0.44 -10.35 2.91
C ASN A 139 1.93 -9.99 2.94
N GLN A 140 2.24 -8.70 2.78
CA GLN A 140 3.59 -8.15 2.91
C GLN A 140 3.83 -7.76 4.38
N GLU A 141 4.02 -8.76 5.24
CA GLU A 141 4.10 -8.56 6.70
C GLU A 141 5.25 -7.64 7.12
N ASP A 142 6.43 -7.79 6.50
CA ASP A 142 7.58 -6.92 6.78
C ASP A 142 7.25 -5.44 6.48
N MET A 143 6.56 -5.17 5.36
CA MET A 143 6.07 -3.83 5.01
C MET A 143 5.00 -3.36 6.00
N ALA A 144 4.07 -4.23 6.39
CA ALA A 144 3.05 -3.87 7.37
C ALA A 144 3.69 -3.48 8.71
N HIS A 145 4.68 -4.23 9.20
CA HIS A 145 5.46 -3.85 10.38
C HIS A 145 6.13 -2.49 10.23
N PHE A 146 6.84 -2.28 9.11
CA PHE A 146 7.48 -0.99 8.82
C PHE A 146 6.48 0.18 8.81
N LEU A 147 5.31 0.01 8.18
CA LEU A 147 4.27 1.04 8.14
C LEU A 147 3.67 1.31 9.53
N LEU A 148 3.46 0.27 10.35
CA LEU A 148 2.99 0.41 11.74
C LEU A 148 4.03 1.14 12.61
N ASP A 149 5.32 0.85 12.43
CA ASP A 149 6.43 1.54 13.10
C ASP A 149 6.53 3.01 12.66
N ALA A 150 6.23 3.29 11.39
CA ALA A 150 6.18 4.63 10.84
C ALA A 150 4.91 5.42 11.24
N GLY A 151 4.01 4.84 12.04
CA GLY A 151 2.81 5.51 12.54
C GLY A 151 1.64 5.54 11.55
N ALA A 152 1.51 4.52 10.70
CA ALA A 152 0.32 4.36 9.86
C ALA A 152 -0.96 4.28 10.72
N ASP A 153 -2.03 4.93 10.27
CA ASP A 153 -3.29 4.99 11.00
C ASP A 153 -4.06 3.67 10.88
N VAL A 154 -4.02 2.88 11.96
CA VAL A 154 -4.76 1.61 12.06
C VAL A 154 -6.28 1.80 12.12
N MET A 155 -6.77 2.99 12.47
CA MET A 155 -8.20 3.32 12.53
C MET A 155 -8.75 3.83 11.20
N GLN A 156 -7.88 4.03 10.21
CA GLN A 156 -8.26 4.40 8.85
C GLN A 156 -9.28 3.41 8.29
N ALA A 157 -10.30 3.94 7.59
CA ALA A 157 -11.41 3.14 7.07
C ALA A 157 -12.08 2.29 8.16
N LYS A 158 -12.37 2.91 9.33
CA LYS A 158 -13.07 2.26 10.46
C LYS A 158 -12.34 1.03 11.01
N GLY A 159 -11.01 1.05 11.01
CA GLY A 159 -10.21 -0.07 11.50
C GLY A 159 -10.09 -1.24 10.54
N TYR A 160 -10.39 -1.06 9.24
CA TYR A 160 -10.42 -2.15 8.26
C TYR A 160 -9.12 -2.97 8.20
N SER A 161 -7.97 -2.38 8.57
CA SER A 161 -6.70 -3.09 8.75
C SER A 161 -6.79 -4.34 9.61
N LEU A 162 -7.49 -4.31 10.76
CA LEU A 162 -7.58 -5.49 11.65
C LEU A 162 -8.33 -6.64 10.98
N LEU A 163 -9.37 -6.32 10.21
CA LEU A 163 -10.16 -7.32 9.49
C LEU A 163 -9.31 -8.01 8.40
N ILE A 164 -8.59 -7.25 7.57
CA ILE A 164 -7.71 -7.83 6.54
C ILE A 164 -6.61 -8.68 7.19
N ALA A 165 -5.98 -8.17 8.26
CA ALA A 165 -4.91 -8.87 8.96
C ALA A 165 -5.39 -10.22 9.52
N ALA A 166 -6.57 -10.28 10.12
CA ALA A 166 -7.14 -11.51 10.64
C ALA A 166 -7.46 -12.55 9.54
N GLU A 167 -7.65 -12.12 8.29
CA GLU A 167 -7.92 -13.01 7.16
C GLU A 167 -6.66 -13.56 6.49
N ASN A 168 -5.61 -12.75 6.42
CA ASN A 168 -4.51 -12.98 5.48
C ASN A 168 -3.11 -13.01 6.13
N CYS A 169 -2.95 -12.52 7.36
CA CYS A 169 -1.64 -12.29 7.99
C CYS A 169 -1.41 -13.18 9.23
N SER A 170 -0.18 -13.13 9.75
CA SER A 170 0.25 -13.79 10.98
C SER A 170 -0.40 -13.21 12.25
N LEU A 171 -0.37 -14.02 13.32
CA LEU A 171 -0.79 -13.64 14.66
C LEU A 171 -0.14 -12.33 15.12
N ASP A 172 1.17 -12.20 14.87
CA ASP A 172 2.00 -11.10 15.34
C ASP A 172 1.54 -9.76 14.74
N ILE A 173 1.17 -9.74 13.46
CA ILE A 173 0.60 -8.53 12.82
C ILE A 173 -0.75 -8.17 13.43
N VAL A 174 -1.62 -9.16 13.67
CA VAL A 174 -2.92 -8.92 14.29
C VAL A 174 -2.77 -8.36 15.70
N GLU A 175 -1.86 -8.94 16.49
CA GLU A 175 -1.53 -8.48 17.85
C GLU A 175 -1.03 -7.03 17.84
N ARG A 176 -0.09 -6.70 16.96
CA ARG A 176 0.40 -5.31 16.85
C ARG A 176 -0.69 -4.31 16.49
N ILE A 177 -1.58 -4.67 15.54
CA ILE A 177 -2.67 -3.78 15.13
C ILE A 177 -3.67 -3.55 16.27
N ILE A 178 -4.08 -4.62 16.98
CA ILE A 178 -5.06 -4.50 18.06
C ILE A 178 -4.49 -3.72 19.25
N GLU A 179 -3.21 -3.92 19.59
CA GLU A 179 -2.52 -3.12 20.61
C GLU A 179 -2.54 -1.64 20.25
N GLN A 180 -2.17 -1.28 19.01
CA GLN A 180 -2.20 0.10 18.56
C GLN A 180 -3.62 0.67 18.60
N MET A 181 -4.66 -0.08 18.20
CA MET A 181 -6.05 0.36 18.31
C MET A 181 -6.45 0.67 19.77
N GLU A 182 -6.04 -0.15 20.73
CA GLU A 182 -6.34 0.10 22.14
C GLU A 182 -5.62 1.33 22.71
N THR A 183 -4.40 1.61 22.24
CA THR A 183 -3.70 2.85 22.64
C THR A 183 -4.44 4.11 22.17
N VAL A 184 -5.07 4.06 20.98
CA VAL A 184 -5.87 5.17 20.45
C VAL A 184 -7.17 5.38 21.25
N GLU A 185 -7.77 4.31 21.77
CA GLU A 185 -8.98 4.39 22.62
C GLU A 185 -8.69 4.77 24.09
N SER A 186 -7.47 4.51 24.58
CA SER A 186 -7.05 4.79 25.96
C SER A 186 -7.37 6.19 26.51
N PRO A 187 -7.26 7.32 25.76
CA PRO A 187 -7.68 8.63 26.26
C PRO A 187 -9.20 8.79 26.51
N PHE A 188 -10.06 7.94 25.94
CA PHE A 188 -11.52 7.99 26.13
C PHE A 188 -12.03 7.08 27.27
N ARG A 189 -11.17 6.23 27.84
CA ARG A 189 -11.51 5.32 28.94
C ARG A 189 -11.93 6.07 30.22
N LEU A 190 -11.51 7.33 30.39
CA LEU A 190 -11.91 8.21 31.51
C LEU A 190 -13.42 8.54 31.54
N LEU A 191 -14.17 8.32 30.45
CA LEU A 191 -15.62 8.60 30.38
C LEU A 191 -16.52 7.37 30.65
N GLN A 192 -15.94 6.20 30.96
CA GLN A 192 -16.71 4.98 31.32
C GLN A 192 -17.53 5.10 32.62
N PHE A 193 -17.36 6.19 33.39
CA PHE A 193 -18.21 6.48 34.56
C PHE A 193 -19.68 6.77 34.23
N THR A 194 -20.06 6.86 32.96
CA THR A 194 -21.42 7.22 32.55
C THR A 194 -22.36 6.05 32.24
N GLY A 195 -21.88 4.80 32.27
CA GLY A 195 -22.74 3.61 32.12
C GLY A 195 -23.38 3.43 30.73
N PHE A 196 -23.02 4.25 29.74
CA PHE A 196 -23.41 4.06 28.34
C PHE A 196 -22.29 3.30 27.60
N SER A 197 -22.51 2.01 27.33
CA SER A 197 -21.70 1.26 26.37
C SER A 197 -22.12 1.65 24.96
N MET A 198 -21.50 2.70 24.40
CA MET A 198 -21.49 2.85 22.95
C MET A 198 -20.62 1.73 22.40
N ASP A 199 -21.19 0.86 21.57
CA ASP A 199 -20.43 -0.13 20.81
C ASP A 199 -19.38 0.64 20.00
N SER A 200 -18.14 0.66 20.48
CA SER A 200 -17.11 1.46 19.85
C SER A 200 -16.85 0.88 18.46
N THR A 201 -16.39 1.72 17.52
CA THR A 201 -15.98 1.25 16.20
C THR A 201 -14.94 0.13 16.31
N VAL A 202 -14.13 0.13 17.38
CA VAL A 202 -13.16 -0.92 17.70
C VAL A 202 -13.83 -2.21 18.18
N GLN A 203 -14.86 -2.16 19.03
CA GLN A 203 -15.54 -3.40 19.42
C GLN A 203 -16.19 -4.10 18.22
N THR A 204 -16.83 -3.32 17.34
CA THR A 204 -17.42 -3.85 16.11
C THR A 204 -16.34 -4.47 15.20
N ILE A 205 -15.18 -3.82 15.03
CA ILE A 205 -14.12 -4.36 14.18
C ILE A 205 -13.44 -5.60 14.78
N LYS A 206 -13.29 -5.66 16.11
CA LYS A 206 -12.82 -6.86 16.83
C LYS A 206 -13.76 -8.05 16.60
N ASN A 207 -15.07 -7.84 16.67
CA ASN A 207 -16.06 -8.89 16.43
C ASN A 207 -16.04 -9.36 14.96
N LEU A 208 -15.92 -8.43 14.01
CA LEU A 208 -15.77 -8.77 12.58
C LEU A 208 -14.48 -9.55 12.31
N ALA A 209 -13.36 -9.13 12.90
CA ALA A 209 -12.08 -9.83 12.78
C ALA A 209 -12.14 -11.23 13.39
N LEU A 210 -12.88 -11.42 14.48
CA LEU A 210 -13.10 -12.74 15.09
C LEU A 210 -13.85 -13.66 14.12
N ASN A 211 -14.94 -13.17 13.53
CA ASN A 211 -15.67 -13.93 12.51
C ASN A 211 -14.74 -14.32 11.35
N ALA A 212 -13.95 -13.38 10.86
CA ALA A 212 -13.00 -13.63 9.77
C ALA A 212 -11.96 -14.70 10.12
N ALA A 213 -11.37 -14.63 11.32
CA ALA A 213 -10.44 -15.64 11.83
C ALA A 213 -11.09 -17.03 11.95
N THR A 214 -12.37 -17.10 12.37
CA THR A 214 -13.10 -18.38 12.46
C THR A 214 -13.41 -18.97 11.09
N ILE A 215 -13.76 -18.15 10.09
CA ILE A 215 -13.98 -18.58 8.70
C ILE A 215 -12.70 -19.14 8.09
N ARG A 216 -11.55 -18.59 8.46
CA ARG A 216 -10.22 -19.06 8.05
C ARG A 216 -9.66 -20.18 8.93
N GLU A 217 -10.43 -20.67 9.91
CA GLU A 217 -10.03 -21.69 10.87
C GLU A 217 -8.74 -21.35 11.66
N SER A 218 -8.43 -20.06 11.82
CA SER A 218 -7.28 -19.59 12.58
C SER A 218 -7.61 -19.51 14.07
N GLY A 219 -7.48 -20.63 14.77
CA GLY A 219 -7.74 -20.72 16.22
C GLY A 219 -6.84 -19.80 17.05
N ALA A 220 -5.59 -19.58 16.65
CA ALA A 220 -4.66 -18.71 17.37
C ALA A 220 -5.12 -17.24 17.32
N ILE A 221 -5.47 -16.74 16.13
CA ILE A 221 -5.99 -15.37 15.94
C ILE A 221 -7.35 -15.21 16.63
N ALA A 222 -8.23 -16.22 16.54
CA ALA A 222 -9.51 -16.17 17.23
C ALA A 222 -9.33 -16.07 18.77
N ASN A 223 -8.44 -16.88 19.35
CA ASN A 223 -8.15 -16.84 20.78
C ASN A 223 -7.54 -15.50 21.21
N LEU A 224 -6.65 -14.93 20.39
CA LEU A 224 -6.08 -13.61 20.61
C LEU A 224 -7.19 -12.54 20.68
N LEU A 225 -8.06 -12.50 19.67
CA LEU A 225 -9.16 -11.54 19.59
C LEU A 225 -10.15 -11.68 20.76
N LEU A 226 -10.44 -12.91 21.19
CA LEU A 226 -11.21 -13.17 22.41
C LEU A 226 -10.51 -12.63 23.66
N GLY A 227 -9.18 -12.78 23.75
CA GLY A 227 -8.36 -12.21 24.81
C GLY A 227 -8.43 -10.68 24.87
N TYR A 228 -8.55 -10.02 23.70
CA TYR A 228 -8.77 -8.58 23.57
C TYR A 228 -10.27 -8.17 23.62
N GLY A 229 -11.16 -9.07 24.05
CA GLY A 229 -12.55 -8.75 24.35
C GLY A 229 -13.52 -8.81 23.15
N ALA A 230 -13.16 -9.45 22.03
CA ALA A 230 -14.12 -9.73 20.96
C ALA A 230 -15.29 -10.60 21.47
N ASP A 231 -16.51 -10.30 21.06
CA ASP A 231 -17.72 -11.03 21.47
C ASP A 231 -17.99 -12.23 20.53
N PRO A 232 -17.84 -13.49 20.99
CA PRO A 232 -18.12 -14.67 20.19
C PRO A 232 -19.61 -14.88 19.90
N ASN A 233 -20.51 -14.16 20.58
CA ASN A 233 -21.96 -14.26 20.42
C ASN A 233 -22.54 -13.11 19.61
N TRP A 234 -21.69 -12.24 19.06
CA TRP A 234 -22.11 -11.12 18.23
C TRP A 234 -22.96 -11.61 17.05
N GLN A 235 -24.18 -11.08 16.94
CA GLN A 235 -25.27 -11.68 16.15
C GLN A 235 -25.03 -11.69 14.63
N MET A 236 -24.04 -10.97 14.13
CA MET A 236 -23.68 -10.91 12.71
C MET A 236 -22.61 -11.95 12.31
N LYS A 237 -22.77 -13.20 12.76
CA LYS A 237 -21.85 -14.35 12.52
C LYS A 237 -21.77 -14.85 11.06
N SER A 238 -22.07 -14.03 10.06
CA SER A 238 -22.17 -14.49 8.67
C SER A 238 -21.14 -13.81 7.76
N ASP A 239 -20.67 -14.53 6.75
CA ASP A 239 -19.86 -13.99 5.64
C ASP A 239 -20.47 -12.71 5.05
N LEU A 240 -21.81 -12.64 5.07
CA LEU A 240 -22.58 -11.49 4.63
C LEU A 240 -22.29 -10.22 5.45
N ALA A 241 -22.03 -10.33 6.75
CA ALA A 241 -21.69 -9.18 7.59
C ALA A 241 -20.33 -8.58 7.25
N ILE A 242 -19.34 -9.43 6.99
CA ILE A 242 -18.00 -9.02 6.53
C ILE A 242 -18.11 -8.32 5.18
N GLU A 243 -18.88 -8.91 4.25
CA GLU A 243 -19.10 -8.33 2.92
C GLU A 243 -19.85 -7.00 2.97
N ILE A 244 -20.91 -6.90 3.78
CA ILE A 244 -21.63 -5.62 4.00
C ILE A 244 -20.68 -4.58 4.58
N PHE A 245 -19.88 -4.95 5.60
CA PHE A 245 -18.92 -4.03 6.19
C PHE A 245 -17.90 -3.54 5.16
N ARG A 246 -17.30 -4.43 4.37
CA ARG A 246 -16.39 -4.08 3.28
C ARG A 246 -17.03 -3.07 2.34
N ARG A 247 -18.24 -3.36 1.83
CA ARG A 247 -18.93 -2.47 0.89
C ARG A 247 -19.25 -1.11 1.49
N CYS A 248 -19.78 -1.07 2.72
CA CYS A 248 -20.11 0.17 3.40
C CYS A 248 -18.87 1.00 3.77
N THR A 249 -17.79 0.34 4.16
CA THR A 249 -16.55 0.99 4.62
C THR A 249 -15.72 1.49 3.45
N LEU A 250 -15.67 0.73 2.35
CA LEU A 250 -14.92 1.05 1.14
C LEU A 250 -15.75 1.82 0.09
N GLY A 251 -17.02 2.12 0.37
CA GLY A 251 -17.89 2.86 -0.55
C GLY A 251 -18.21 2.12 -1.85
N MET A 252 -18.19 0.78 -1.84
CA MET A 252 -18.57 -0.05 -2.99
C MET A 252 -20.10 -0.15 -3.08
N LYS A 253 -20.68 0.05 -4.28
CA LYS A 253 -22.14 -0.02 -4.47
C LYS A 253 -22.67 -1.45 -4.23
N LEU A 254 -23.87 -1.55 -3.65
CA LEU A 254 -24.62 -2.79 -3.44
C LEU A 254 -25.07 -3.42 -4.77
#